data_AF-A0A1H8JZF6-F1
#
_entry.id   AF-A0A1H8JZF6-F1
#
_cell.length_a   1.000
_cell.length_b   1.000
_cell.length_c   1.000
_cell.angle_alpha   90.00
_cell.angle_beta   90.00
_cell.angle_gamma   90.00
#
_symmetry.space_group_name_H-M   'P 1'
#
loop_
_entity.id
_entity.type
_entity.pdbx_description
1 polymer ?
#
loop_
_entity_poly.entity_id
_entity_poly.type
_entity_poly.pdbx_seq_one_letter_code
_entity_poly.pdbx_strand_id
1 'polypeptide(L)'
;MLSNQTSRVSLGLAAVLVLLAAQPAVAGAEPTATPSDSDSEPTGAGAFGFILVLFGLPGTVRPYGTARFSERLDAIGSDRRLEEVEPSDWMVLLTRIVSVAMVLFGGFLILLAALG
;
A
#
# COMPACT_ATOMS: atom_id res chain seq x y z
N MET A 1 -16.08 -24.89 22.53
CA MET A 1 -14.77 -24.60 21.90
C MET A 1 -14.91 -23.33 21.09
N LEU A 2 -14.70 -22.19 21.74
CA LEU A 2 -14.79 -20.85 21.17
C LEU A 2 -13.52 -20.11 21.60
N SER A 3 -13.04 -19.20 20.75
CA SER A 3 -11.91 -18.29 20.96
C SER A 3 -10.51 -18.82 20.62
N ASN A 4 -10.09 -18.66 19.36
CA ASN A 4 -8.69 -18.28 19.04
C ASN A 4 -8.52 -17.68 17.62
N GLN A 5 -9.42 -16.81 17.16
CA GLN A 5 -9.31 -16.17 15.83
C GLN A 5 -8.97 -14.67 15.92
N THR A 6 -8.84 -14.11 17.12
CA THR A 6 -8.62 -12.68 17.37
C THR A 6 -7.14 -12.28 17.37
N SER A 7 -6.21 -13.23 17.56
CA SER A 7 -4.78 -12.92 17.73
C SER A 7 -4.02 -12.60 16.45
N ARG A 8 -4.52 -13.01 15.28
CA ARG A 8 -3.78 -12.85 14.01
C ARG A 8 -3.92 -11.45 13.41
N VAL A 9 -5.00 -10.74 13.73
CA VAL A 9 -5.23 -9.36 13.25
C VAL A 9 -4.32 -8.36 14.00
N SER A 10 -4.07 -8.58 15.29
CA SER A 10 -3.15 -7.72 16.06
C SER A 10 -1.68 -7.87 15.66
N LEU A 11 -1.26 -9.05 15.19
CA LEU A 11 0.13 -9.30 14.77
C LEU A 11 0.49 -8.57 13.47
N GLY A 12 -0.45 -8.47 12.53
CA GLY A 12 -0.26 -7.72 11.29
C GLY A 12 -0.14 -6.21 11.51
N LEU A 13 -0.97 -5.66 12.40
CA LEU A 13 -0.93 -4.24 12.76
C LEU A 13 0.34 -3.88 13.55
N ALA A 14 0.79 -4.78 14.44
CA ALA A 14 2.03 -4.61 15.19
C ALA A 14 3.27 -4.64 14.28
N ALA A 15 3.30 -5.49 13.25
CA ALA A 15 4.41 -5.54 12.30
C ALA A 15 4.56 -4.23 11.50
N VAL A 16 3.44 -3.60 11.13
CA VAL A 16 3.43 -2.29 10.46
C VAL A 16 3.91 -1.18 11.41
N LEU A 17 3.55 -1.24 12.70
CA LEU A 17 4.01 -0.27 13.70
C LEU A 17 5.49 -0.44 14.09
N VAL A 18 6.01 -1.67 14.12
CA VAL A 18 7.43 -1.95 14.41
C VAL A 18 8.33 -1.51 13.26
N LEU A 19 7.87 -1.60 12.01
CA LEU A 19 8.63 -1.09 10.85
C LEU A 19 8.68 0.44 10.80
N LEU A 20 7.69 1.13 11.39
CA LEU A 20 7.62 2.60 11.45
C LEU A 20 8.55 3.20 12.53
N ALA A 21 8.92 2.44 13.56
CA ALA A 21 9.78 2.90 14.65
C ALA A 21 11.29 2.73 14.38
N ALA A 22 11.69 2.04 13.31
CA ALA A 22 13.07 1.65 13.04
C ALA A 22 13.81 2.57 12.04
N GLN A 23 13.64 3.89 12.16
CA GLN A 23 14.49 4.82 11.42
C GLN A 23 15.71 5.22 12.26
N PRO A 24 16.95 4.95 11.82
CA PRO A 24 18.13 5.42 12.52
C PRO A 24 18.24 6.94 12.38
N ALA A 25 18.32 7.62 13.52
CA ALA A 25 18.72 9.03 13.58
C ALA A 25 20.16 9.14 13.07
N VAL A 26 20.34 9.62 11.84
CA VAL A 26 21.67 9.97 11.35
C VAL A 26 22.04 11.34 11.92
N ALA A 27 22.76 11.29 13.04
CA ALA A 27 23.40 12.44 13.64
C ALA A 27 24.68 12.77 12.86
N GLY A 28 24.78 14.01 12.37
CA GLY A 28 26.05 14.67 12.10
C GLY A 28 26.35 14.98 10.63
N ALA A 29 26.00 16.19 10.20
CA ALA A 29 26.81 16.98 9.26
C ALA A 29 26.46 18.47 9.42
N GLU A 30 27.47 19.30 9.65
CA GLU A 30 27.39 20.74 9.91
C GLU A 30 26.99 21.58 8.67
N PRO A 31 26.51 22.83 8.85
CA PRO A 31 25.83 23.60 7.81
C PRO A 31 26.77 24.58 7.09
N THR A 32 27.07 24.31 5.82
CA THR A 32 27.61 25.29 4.87
C THR A 32 26.55 25.61 3.82
N ALA A 33 25.84 26.72 4.04
CA ALA A 33 24.77 27.20 3.18
C ALA A 33 25.32 27.92 1.93
N THR A 34 24.82 27.53 0.75
CA THR A 34 24.53 28.32 -0.46
C THR A 34 23.98 27.39 -1.55
N PRO A 35 23.18 27.84 -2.54
CA PRO A 35 22.01 28.71 -2.54
C PRO A 35 20.70 27.90 -2.77
N SER A 36 19.55 28.50 -2.47
CA SER A 36 18.21 27.91 -2.59
C SER A 36 17.80 27.60 -4.03
N ASP A 37 18.04 26.38 -4.50
CA ASP A 37 17.15 25.73 -5.46
C ASP A 37 16.00 25.11 -4.67
N SER A 38 14.90 25.87 -4.58
CA SER A 38 13.61 25.38 -4.08
C SER A 38 12.94 24.51 -5.15
N ASP A 39 13.68 23.57 -5.72
CA ASP A 39 13.04 22.47 -6.42
C ASP A 39 12.20 21.76 -5.37
N SER A 40 10.89 21.74 -5.59
CA SER A 40 9.95 21.05 -4.73
C SER A 40 10.19 19.56 -4.92
N GLU A 41 11.27 19.05 -4.34
CA GLU A 41 11.56 17.63 -4.24
C GLU A 41 10.29 17.00 -3.68
N PRO A 42 9.66 16.07 -4.41
CA PRO A 42 8.47 15.44 -3.90
C PRO A 42 8.88 14.75 -2.60
N THR A 43 8.44 15.30 -1.46
CA THR A 43 8.68 14.72 -0.14
C THR A 43 8.41 13.23 -0.26
N GLY A 44 9.35 12.37 0.14
CA GLY A 44 9.25 10.93 -0.14
C GLY A 44 7.88 10.33 0.28
N ALA A 45 7.25 10.92 1.29
CA ALA A 45 5.87 10.63 1.70
C ALA A 45 4.80 10.94 0.63
N GLY A 46 4.86 12.08 -0.05
CA GLY A 46 3.94 12.46 -1.13
C GLY A 46 4.12 11.58 -2.37
N ALA A 47 5.37 11.28 -2.76
CA ALA A 47 5.66 10.34 -3.84
C ALA A 47 5.13 8.93 -3.53
N PHE A 48 5.37 8.44 -2.31
CA PHE A 48 4.83 7.17 -1.85
C PHE A 48 3.30 7.17 -1.81
N GLY A 49 2.69 8.26 -1.33
CA GLY A 49 1.24 8.45 -1.32
C GLY A 49 0.64 8.39 -2.72
N PHE A 50 1.28 9.01 -3.71
CA PHE A 50 0.85 8.95 -5.11
C PHE A 50 0.86 7.52 -5.65
N ILE A 51 1.93 6.76 -5.39
CA ILE A 51 2.01 5.34 -5.78
C ILE A 51 0.85 4.55 -5.17
N LEU A 52 0.58 4.74 -3.87
CA LEU A 52 -0.52 4.05 -3.20
C LEU A 52 -1.88 4.35 -3.85
N VAL A 53 -2.16 5.61 -4.16
CA VAL A 53 -3.41 5.99 -4.84
C VAL A 53 -3.46 5.37 -6.25
N LEU A 54 -2.37 5.44 -7.00
CA LEU A 54 -2.30 4.92 -8.37
C LEU A 54 -2.62 3.42 -8.44
N PHE A 55 -2.09 2.62 -7.51
CA PHE A 55 -2.34 1.18 -7.46
C PHE A 55 -3.63 0.80 -6.70
N GLY A 56 -4.07 1.64 -5.76
CA GLY A 56 -5.32 1.42 -5.03
C GLY A 56 -6.57 1.70 -5.90
N LEU A 57 -6.54 2.74 -6.74
CA LEU A 57 -7.72 3.17 -7.51
C LEU A 57 -8.38 2.05 -8.32
N PRO A 58 -7.63 1.25 -9.13
CA PRO A 58 -8.22 0.21 -9.96
C PRO A 58 -9.00 -0.84 -9.15
N GLY A 59 -8.45 -1.31 -8.03
CA GLY A 59 -9.14 -2.30 -7.17
C GLY A 59 -10.29 -1.70 -6.35
N THR A 60 -10.36 -0.37 -6.24
CA THR A 60 -11.50 0.33 -5.66
C THR A 60 -12.68 0.38 -6.63
N VAL A 61 -12.40 0.69 -7.91
CA VAL A 61 -13.40 0.87 -8.98
C VAL A 61 -13.84 -0.47 -9.57
N ARG A 62 -12.89 -1.39 -9.81
CA ARG A 62 -13.12 -2.72 -10.40
C ARG A 62 -12.46 -3.83 -9.57
N PRO A 63 -12.90 -4.05 -8.32
CA PRO A 63 -12.30 -5.06 -7.43
C PRO A 63 -12.26 -6.45 -8.06
N TYR A 64 -13.30 -6.82 -8.81
CA TYR A 64 -13.36 -8.10 -9.52
C TYR A 64 -12.26 -8.28 -10.57
N GLY A 65 -12.06 -7.28 -11.43
CA GLY A 65 -11.06 -7.34 -12.49
C GLY A 65 -9.64 -7.39 -11.92
N THR A 66 -9.39 -6.63 -10.85
CA THR A 66 -8.09 -6.61 -10.16
C THR A 66 -7.83 -7.94 -9.43
N ALA A 67 -8.83 -8.50 -8.74
CA ALA A 67 -8.72 -9.82 -8.12
C ALA A 67 -8.47 -10.91 -9.18
N ARG A 68 -9.20 -10.88 -10.31
CA ARG A 68 -9.01 -11.83 -11.41
C ARG A 68 -7.63 -11.71 -12.06
N PHE A 69 -7.10 -10.50 -12.21
CA PHE A 69 -5.74 -10.28 -12.70
C PHE A 69 -4.70 -10.87 -11.75
N SER A 70 -4.87 -10.70 -10.44
CA SER A 70 -3.99 -11.29 -9.42
C SER A 70 -4.00 -12.82 -9.48
N GLU A 71 -5.18 -13.43 -9.58
CA GLU A 71 -5.33 -14.89 -9.71
C GLU A 71 -4.73 -15.41 -11.03
N ARG A 72 -4.87 -14.64 -12.13
CA ARG A 72 -4.23 -14.98 -13.41
C ARG A 72 -2.71 -14.90 -13.33
N LEU A 73 -2.16 -13.91 -12.63
CA LEU A 73 -0.70 -13.83 -12.40
C LEU A 73 -0.20 -15.04 -11.61
N ASP A 74 -0.94 -15.47 -10.58
CA ASP A 74 -0.62 -16.67 -9.81
C ASP A 74 -0.69 -17.94 -10.67
N ALA A 75 -1.64 -17.99 -11.61
CA ALA A 75 -1.81 -19.11 -12.54
C ALA A 75 -0.77 -19.18 -13.66
N ILE A 76 0.07 -18.15 -13.92
CA ILE A 76 1.12 -18.17 -14.97
C ILE A 76 2.16 -19.29 -14.76
N GLY A 77 2.22 -19.89 -13.56
CA GLY A 77 3.06 -21.05 -13.26
C GLY A 77 2.33 -22.39 -13.16
N SER A 78 1.03 -22.47 -13.48
CA SER A 78 0.20 -23.65 -13.31
C SER A 78 -0.42 -24.10 -14.64
N ASP A 79 -0.63 -25.40 -14.84
CA ASP A 79 -1.32 -25.96 -16.03
C ASP A 79 -2.80 -25.53 -16.17
N ARG A 80 -3.29 -24.61 -15.32
CA ARG A 80 -4.65 -24.07 -15.40
C ARG A 80 -4.79 -23.09 -16.55
N ARG A 81 -5.89 -23.23 -17.29
CA ARG A 81 -6.27 -22.28 -18.35
C ARG A 81 -6.65 -20.94 -17.73
N LEU A 82 -5.95 -19.86 -18.10
CA LEU A 82 -6.14 -18.48 -17.61
C LEU A 82 -7.57 -17.92 -17.79
N GLU A 83 -8.35 -18.54 -18.67
CA GLU A 83 -9.72 -18.18 -19.02
C GLU A 83 -10.75 -18.71 -17.99
N GLU A 84 -10.49 -19.87 -17.39
CA GLU A 84 -11.33 -20.50 -16.35
C GLU A 84 -11.00 -19.99 -14.94
N VAL A 85 -9.94 -19.19 -14.79
CA VAL A 85 -9.56 -18.61 -13.50
C VAL A 85 -10.51 -17.48 -13.14
N GLU A 86 -11.37 -17.77 -12.17
CA GLU A 86 -12.35 -16.85 -11.62
C GLU A 86 -12.04 -16.57 -10.15
N PRO A 87 -12.01 -15.29 -9.72
CA PRO A 87 -11.64 -14.95 -8.36
C PRO A 87 -12.76 -15.37 -7.40
N SER A 88 -12.36 -15.89 -6.23
CA SER A 88 -13.31 -16.16 -5.15
C SER A 88 -13.91 -14.86 -4.59
N ASP A 89 -15.15 -14.90 -4.10
CA ASP A 89 -15.85 -13.73 -3.53
C ASP A 89 -15.05 -13.07 -2.39
N TRP A 90 -14.38 -13.89 -1.57
CA TRP A 90 -13.52 -13.39 -0.49
C TRP A 90 -12.32 -12.60 -1.02
N MET A 91 -11.71 -13.00 -2.14
CA MET A 91 -10.62 -12.24 -2.74
C MET A 91 -11.10 -10.93 -3.34
N VAL A 92 -12.28 -10.92 -3.97
CA VAL A 92 -12.89 -9.67 -4.46
C VAL A 92 -13.11 -8.69 -3.30
N LEU A 93 -13.61 -9.19 -2.16
CA LEU A 93 -13.80 -8.38 -0.96
C LEU A 93 -12.47 -7.88 -0.39
N LEU A 94 -11.44 -8.74 -0.31
CA LEU A 94 -10.11 -8.38 0.17
C LEU A 94 -9.47 -7.30 -0.71
N THR A 95 -9.48 -7.48 -2.04
CA THR A 95 -8.99 -6.49 -2.99
C THR A 95 -9.69 -5.15 -2.79
N ARG A 96 -11.01 -5.16 -2.63
CA ARG A 96 -11.77 -3.92 -2.38
C ARG A 96 -11.31 -3.21 -1.11
N ILE A 97 -11.21 -3.93 0.01
CA ILE A 97 -10.82 -3.36 1.31
C ILE A 97 -9.40 -2.81 1.25
N VAL A 98 -8.44 -3.58 0.72
CA VAL A 98 -7.04 -3.16 0.61
C VAL A 98 -6.91 -1.95 -0.32
N SER A 99 -7.58 -1.96 -1.45
CA SER A 99 -7.56 -0.85 -2.40
C SER A 99 -8.16 0.44 -1.82
N VAL A 100 -9.30 0.36 -1.11
CA VAL A 100 -9.85 1.51 -0.39
C VAL A 100 -8.82 2.04 0.63
N ALA A 101 -8.20 1.14 1.41
CA ALA A 101 -7.20 1.53 2.39
C ALA A 101 -5.98 2.23 1.75
N MET A 102 -5.48 1.70 0.63
CA MET A 102 -4.37 2.32 -0.12
C MET A 102 -4.74 3.72 -0.64
N VAL A 103 -5.95 3.89 -1.19
CA VAL A 103 -6.39 5.22 -1.69
C VAL A 103 -6.54 6.21 -0.54
N LEU A 104 -7.17 5.83 0.56
CA LEU A 104 -7.35 6.71 1.72
C LEU A 104 -6.02 7.09 2.37
N PHE A 105 -5.15 6.11 2.60
CA PHE A 105 -3.85 6.34 3.23
C PHE A 105 -2.92 7.12 2.29
N GLY A 106 -2.87 6.76 1.01
CA GLY A 106 -2.09 7.49 0.01
C GLY A 106 -2.54 8.93 -0.16
N GLY A 107 -3.86 9.17 -0.24
CA GLY A 107 -4.45 10.50 -0.27
C GLY A 107 -4.11 11.33 0.97
N PHE A 108 -4.14 10.70 2.15
CA PHE A 108 -3.71 11.34 3.40
C PHE A 108 -2.23 11.75 3.37
N LEU A 109 -1.33 10.89 2.87
CA LEU A 109 0.10 11.23 2.76
C LEU A 109 0.36 12.36 1.76
N ILE A 110 -0.36 12.38 0.64
CA ILE A 110 -0.28 13.47 -0.34
C ILE A 110 -0.76 14.78 0.30
N LEU A 111 -1.89 14.74 1.00
CA LEU A 111 -2.43 15.92 1.69
C LEU A 111 -1.44 16.43 2.74
N LEU A 112 -0.87 15.53 3.55
CA LEU A 112 0.13 15.89 4.56
C LEU A 112 1.38 16.51 3.92
N ALA A 113 1.88 15.94 2.82
CA ALA A 113 3.03 16.47 2.10
C ALA A 113 2.75 17.80 1.39
N ALA A 114 1.50 18.09 1.05
CA ALA A 114 1.11 19.38 0.44
C ALA A 114 0.87 20.49 1.48
N LEU A 115 0.66 20.13 2.76
CA LEU A 115 0.42 21.05 3.86
C LEU A 115 1.66 21.32 4.72
N GLY A 116 2.67 20.45 4.66
CA GLY A 116 3.97 20.60 5.32
C GLY A 116 5.00 21.27 4.43
#